data_AF-A0A960P7P5-F1
#
_entry.id   AF-A0A960P7P5-F1
#
_cell.length_a   1.000
_cell.length_b   1.000
_cell.length_c   1.000
_cell.angle_alpha   90.00
_cell.angle_beta   90.00
_cell.angle_gamma   90.00
#
_symmetry.space_group_name_H-M   'P 1'
#
loop_
_entity.id
_entity.type
_entity.pdbx_description
1 polymer ?
#
loop_
_entity_poly.entity_id
_entity_poly.type
_entity_poly.pdbx_seq_one_letter_code
_entity_poly.pdbx_strand_id
1 'polypeptide(L)' 'KYPLMFRAVDVVVVNKVDLLPHLDVDLDRFLANLHAVNPAARVFPVSARTGEGVADWCDWLVGGDDPDAAL' A
#
# COMPACT_ATOMS: atom_id res chain seq x y z
N LYS A 1 11.00 0.03 12.23
CA LYS A 1 12.33 -0.60 12.02
C LYS A 1 13.05 -0.08 10.76
N TYR A 2 12.35 0.36 9.70
CA TYR A 2 12.98 0.88 8.46
C TYR A 2 12.35 2.20 7.97
N PRO A 3 12.45 3.30 8.75
CA PRO A 3 11.80 4.56 8.39
C PRO A 3 12.31 5.13 7.05
N LEU A 4 13.57 4.88 6.68
CA LEU A 4 14.13 5.38 5.43
C LEU A 4 13.47 4.75 4.19
N MET A 5 13.13 3.46 4.27
CA MET A 5 12.51 2.74 3.16
C MET A 5 11.12 3.30 2.83
N PHE A 6 10.34 3.67 3.85
CA PHE A 6 9.02 4.24 3.64
C PHE A 6 9.04 5.69 3.17
N ARG A 7 10.13 6.44 3.45
CA ARG A 7 10.27 7.84 3.01
C ARG A 7 10.56 8.01 1.53
N ALA A 8 11.13 7.00 0.89
CA ALA A 8 11.68 7.09 -0.46
C ALA A 8 10.84 6.36 -1.51
N VAL A 9 9.63 5.90 -1.15
CA VAL A 9 8.74 5.17 -2.05
C VAL A 9 7.49 5.98 -2.33
N ASP A 10 7.02 5.91 -3.58
CA ASP A 10 5.75 6.52 -3.99
C ASP A 10 4.56 5.62 -3.58
N VAL A 11 4.81 4.32 -3.47
CA VAL A 11 3.79 3.30 -3.21
C VAL A 11 4.20 2.30 -2.14
N VAL A 12 3.24 1.93 -1.30
CA VAL A 12 3.34 0.83 -0.33
C VAL A 12 2.25 -0.20 -0.60
N VAL A 13 2.65 -1.45 -0.83
CA VAL A 13 1.71 -2.58 -0.97
C VAL A 13 1.67 -3.36 0.34
N VAL A 14 0.49 -3.41 0.97
CA VAL A 14 0.26 -4.17 2.20
C VAL A 14 -0.40 -5.49 1.83
N ASN A 15 0.40 -6.54 1.70
CA ASN A 15 -0.10 -7.86 1.30
C ASN A 15 -0.62 -8.69 2.49
N LYS A 16 -1.44 -9.70 2.17
CA LYS A 16 -2.05 -10.68 3.08
C LYS A 16 -3.15 -10.10 3.98
N VAL A 17 -3.90 -9.13 3.46
CA VAL A 17 -5.03 -8.54 4.21
C VAL A 17 -6.13 -9.56 4.52
N ASP A 18 -6.18 -10.68 3.79
CA ASP A 18 -7.05 -11.82 4.09
C ASP A 18 -6.79 -12.44 5.48
N LEU A 19 -5.63 -12.20 6.08
CA LEU A 19 -5.29 -12.70 7.40
C LEU A 19 -5.68 -11.75 8.54
N LEU A 20 -6.13 -10.52 8.26
CA LEU A 20 -6.47 -9.54 9.31
C LEU A 20 -7.49 -10.08 10.34
N PRO A 21 -8.52 -10.87 9.97
CA PRO A 21 -9.44 -11.46 10.96
C PRO A 21 -8.80 -12.49 11.90
N HIS A 22 -7.58 -12.93 11.59
CA HIS A 22 -6.84 -13.97 12.32
C HIS A 22 -5.59 -13.44 13.03
N LEU A 23 -5.31 -12.14 12.93
CA LEU A 23 -4.11 -11.51 13.46
C LEU A 23 -4.47 -10.35 14.37
N ASP A 24 -3.69 -10.17 15.44
CA ASP A 24 -3.75 -8.98 16.29
C ASP A 24 -3.01 -7.79 15.63
N VAL A 25 -3.39 -7.46 14.40
CA VAL A 25 -2.82 -6.37 13.61
C VAL A 25 -3.83 -5.26 13.43
N ASP A 26 -3.44 -4.07 13.84
CA ASP A 26 -4.19 -2.84 13.61
C ASP A 26 -3.67 -2.15 12.35
N LEU A 27 -4.41 -2.32 11.25
CA LEU A 27 -4.04 -1.75 9.95
C LEU A 27 -4.14 -0.22 9.97
N ASP A 28 -5.12 0.35 10.65
CA ASP A 28 -5.29 1.81 10.74
C ASP A 28 -4.10 2.45 11.47
N ARG A 29 -3.63 1.82 12.55
CA ARG A 29 -2.41 2.25 13.24
C ARG A 29 -1.17 2.13 12.36
N PHE A 30 -1.08 1.08 11.53
CA PHE A 30 0.02 0.97 10.56
C PHE A 30 -0.01 2.13 9.56
N LEU A 31 -1.17 2.43 8.98
CA LEU A 31 -1.35 3.50 8.00
C LEU A 31 -1.07 4.88 8.60
N ALA A 32 -1.51 5.14 9.84
CA ALA A 32 -1.21 6.38 10.55
C ALA A 32 0.30 6.59 10.75
N ASN A 33 1.01 5.52 11.13
CA ASN A 33 2.48 5.57 11.28
C ASN A 33 3.19 5.74 9.93
N LEU A 34 2.69 5.12 8.87
CA LEU A 34 3.22 5.29 7.52
C LEU A 34 3.10 6.75 7.08
N HIS A 35 1.91 7.34 7.17
CA HIS A 35 1.68 8.72 6.74
C HIS A 35 2.39 9.76 7.62
N ALA A 36 2.66 9.45 8.90
CA ALA A 36 3.53 10.29 9.73
C ALA A 36 4.98 10.35 9.20
N VAL A 37 5.40 9.35 8.44
CA VAL A 37 6.76 9.24 7.87
C VAL A 37 6.79 9.68 6.40
N ASN A 38 5.77 9.33 5.62
CA ASN A 38 5.60 9.69 4.21
C ASN A 38 4.11 9.98 3.92
N PRO A 39 3.69 11.25 4.00
CA PRO A 39 2.30 11.65 3.77
C PRO A 39 1.81 11.44 2.33
N ALA A 40 2.73 11.31 1.36
CA ALA A 40 2.41 11.21 -0.06
C ALA A 40 2.33 9.76 -0.56
N ALA A 41 2.74 8.78 0.24
CA ALA A 41 2.73 7.38 -0.16
C ALA A 41 1.31 6.89 -0.45
N ARG A 42 1.07 6.40 -1.68
CA ARG A 42 -0.16 5.68 -2.03
C ARG A 42 -0.09 4.27 -1.46
N VAL A 43 -1.19 3.79 -0.88
CA VAL A 43 -1.22 2.46 -0.24
C VAL A 43 -2.21 1.55 -0.94
N PHE A 44 -1.76 0.34 -1.27
CA PHE A 44 -2.62 -0.72 -1.79
C PHE A 44 -2.70 -1.88 -0.78
N PRO A 45 -3.82 -2.01 -0.05
CA PRO A 45 -4.11 -3.22 0.71
C PRO A 45 -4.47 -4.35 -0.28
N VAL A 46 -3.74 -5.46 -0.23
CA VAL A 46 -3.93 -6.57 -1.18
C VAL A 46 -3.88 -7.93 -0.49
N SER A 47 -4.49 -8.92 -1.14
CA SER A 47 -4.23 -10.33 -0.89
C SER A 47 -3.86 -11.02 -2.19
N ALA A 48 -2.59 -11.39 -2.31
CA ALA A 48 -2.14 -12.22 -3.43
C ALA A 48 -2.78 -13.63 -3.43
N ARG A 49 -3.41 -14.05 -2.31
CA ARG A 49 -4.11 -15.33 -2.19
C ARG A 49 -5.53 -15.25 -2.76
N THR A 50 -6.29 -14.23 -2.38
CA THR A 50 -7.70 -14.09 -2.78
C THR A 50 -7.87 -13.25 -4.05
N GLY A 51 -6.85 -12.47 -4.42
CA GLY A 51 -6.90 -11.51 -5.52
C GLY A 51 -7.41 -10.13 -5.13
N GLU A 52 -7.82 -9.93 -3.87
CA GLU A 52 -8.29 -8.64 -3.36
C GLU A 52 -7.23 -7.55 -3.57
N GLY A 53 -7.65 -6.41 -4.13
CA GLY A 53 -6.82 -5.23 -4.37
C GLY A 53 -5.71 -5.38 -5.43
N VAL A 54 -5.52 -6.59 -5.99
CA VAL A 54 -4.45 -6.85 -6.98
C VAL A 54 -4.74 -6.14 -8.31
N ALA A 55 -6.00 -6.10 -8.73
CA ALA A 55 -6.40 -5.39 -9.95
C ALA A 55 -6.07 -3.89 -9.86
N ASP A 56 -6.56 -3.21 -8.81
CA ASP A 56 -6.31 -1.78 -8.60
C ASP A 56 -4.82 -1.44 -8.51
N TRP A 57 -4.02 -2.29 -7.86
CA TRP A 57 -2.57 -2.14 -7.81
C TRP A 57 -1.92 -2.29 -9.20
N CYS A 58 -2.33 -3.29 -9.98
CA CYS A 58 -1.85 -3.50 -11.35
C CYS A 58 -2.28 -2.37 -12.29
N ASP A 59 -3.51 -1.87 -12.16
CA ASP A 59 -4.04 -0.77 -12.97
C ASP A 59 -3.22 0.51 -12.74
N TRP A 60 -2.84 0.77 -11.50
CA TRP A 60 -1.88 1.84 -11.20
C TRP A 60 -0.51 1.60 -11.83
N LEU A 61 0.04 0.39 -11.74
CA LEU A 61 1.35 0.05 -12.33
C LEU A 61 1.41 0.23 -13.84
N VAL A 62 0.30 0.00 -14.55
CA VAL A 62 0.25 0.18 -16.02
C VAL A 62 -0.11 1.62 -16.43
N GLY A 63 -0.22 2.54 -15.47
CA GLY A 63 -0.49 3.97 -15.72
C GLY A 63 -1.98 4.29 -15.93
N GLY A 64 -2.89 3.38 -15.58
CA GLY A 64 -4.33 3.59 -15.74
C GLY A 64 -4.90 4.66 -14.79
N ASP A 65 -4.14 5.02 -13.75
CA ASP A 65 -4.60 5.88 -12.66
C ASP A 65 -3.44 6.71 -12.06
N ASP A 66 -2.42 6.98 -12.88
CA ASP A 66 -1.23 7.76 -12.53
C ASP A 66 -1.37 9.23 -12.97
N PRO A 67 -1.55 10.19 -12.05
CA PRO A 67 -1.60 11.61 -12.38
C PRO A 67 -0.25 12.18 -12.84
N ASP A 68 0.87 11.47 -12.63
CA ASP A 68 2.22 11.90 -13.01
C ASP A 68 2.73 11.22 -14.30
N ALA A 69 1.98 10.30 -14.91
CA ALA A 69 2.35 9.61 -16.16
C ALA A 69 2.45 10.53 -17.40
N ALA A 70 2.22 11.84 -17.24
CA ALA A 70 2.22 12.83 -18.32
C ALA A 70 3.55 13.60 -18.51
N LEU A 71 4.67 13.14 -17.94
CA LEU A 71 5.99 13.79 -18.08
C LEU A 71 6.98 13.01 -18.95
#